data_AF-A0A1I1XMV3-F1
#
_entry.id   AF-A0A1I1XMV3-F1
#
_cell.length_a   1.000
_cell.length_b   1.000
_cell.length_c   1.000
_cell.angle_alpha   90.00
_cell.angle_beta   90.00
_cell.angle_gamma   90.00
#
_symmetry.space_group_name_H-M   'P 1'
#
loop_
_entity.id
_entity.type
_entity.pdbx_description
1 polymer ?
#
loop_
_entity_poly.entity_id
_entity_poly.type
_entity_poly.pdbx_seq_one_letter_code
_entity_poly.pdbx_strand_id
1 'polypeptide(L)'
;MTGVSHSIVTFATLFVATHNVFIAGSATLGSLFPDRSEGLFWQSSHRSYSHWFVLYVAALAFFWTPDVLSVTGMQVWQAGIVQMMRLFFFWFFAGALLHILEDAICGPVPFLYPTKRTTVFPRLFKTGSVGECLFVIAYCAIMYLAAGRL
;
A
#
# COMPACT_ATOMS: atom_id res chain seq x y z
N MET A 1 8.93 -3.90 7.64
CA MET A 1 8.32 -4.05 8.99
C MET A 1 7.62 -5.40 9.05
N THR A 2 6.91 -5.73 10.11
CA THR A 2 5.95 -6.84 10.10
C THR A 2 4.69 -6.42 9.33
N GLY A 3 4.03 -7.37 8.67
CA GLY A 3 2.79 -7.07 7.93
C GLY A 3 1.70 -6.41 8.79
N VAL A 4 1.64 -6.73 10.09
CA VAL A 4 0.72 -6.07 11.04
C VAL A 4 1.08 -4.60 11.21
N SER A 5 2.35 -4.28 11.44
CA SER A 5 2.81 -2.91 11.56
C SER A 5 2.60 -2.12 10.27
N HIS A 6 2.82 -2.75 9.10
CA HIS A 6 2.50 -2.14 7.81
C HIS A 6 1.02 -1.77 7.69
N SER A 7 0.13 -2.71 8.01
CA SER A 7 -1.32 -2.46 7.99
C SER A 7 -1.75 -1.35 8.93
N ILE A 8 -1.18 -1.26 10.13
CA ILE A 8 -1.50 -0.20 11.10
C ILE A 8 -1.07 1.16 10.57
N VAL A 9 0.18 1.29 10.10
CA VAL A 9 0.71 2.55 9.58
C VAL A 9 -0.05 2.99 8.33
N THR A 10 -0.29 2.09 7.38
CA THR A 10 -1.08 2.36 6.18
C THR A 10 -2.51 2.80 6.52
N PHE A 11 -3.19 2.10 7.44
CA PHE A 11 -4.54 2.47 7.87
C PHE A 11 -4.57 3.87 8.50
N ALA A 12 -3.68 4.13 9.47
CA ALA A 12 -3.61 5.41 10.17
C ALA A 12 -3.34 6.56 9.19
N THR A 13 -2.39 6.37 8.27
CA THR A 13 -2.01 7.35 7.24
C THR A 13 -3.23 7.77 6.43
N LEU A 14 -3.92 6.80 5.82
CA LEU A 14 -4.99 7.08 4.88
C LEU A 14 -6.28 7.45 5.56
N PHE A 15 -6.58 6.89 6.74
CA PHE A 15 -7.76 7.29 7.50
C PHE A 15 -7.69 8.76 7.89
N VAL A 16 -6.55 9.25 8.36
CA VAL A 16 -6.38 10.67 8.69
C VAL A 16 -6.36 11.54 7.43
N ALA A 17 -5.73 11.09 6.34
CA ALA A 17 -5.67 11.87 5.11
C ALA A 17 -7.03 12.02 4.40
N THR A 18 -7.92 11.03 4.52
CA THR A 18 -9.17 10.99 3.73
C THR A 18 -10.44 10.96 4.56
N HIS A 19 -10.36 10.77 5.88
CA HIS A 19 -11.49 10.55 6.78
C HIS A 19 -12.49 9.50 6.27
N ASN A 20 -11.99 8.49 5.55
CA ASN A 20 -12.82 7.52 4.85
C ASN A 20 -12.35 6.10 5.16
N VAL A 21 -13.17 5.34 5.88
CA VAL A 21 -12.85 3.98 6.32
C VAL A 21 -12.76 3.00 5.15
N PHE A 22 -13.50 3.23 4.06
CA PHE A 22 -13.43 2.39 2.87
C PHE A 22 -12.09 2.54 2.17
N ILE A 23 -11.61 3.78 2.02
CA ILE A 23 -10.28 4.07 1.45
C ILE A 23 -9.18 3.45 2.32
N ALA A 24 -9.19 3.75 3.62
CA ALA A 24 -8.19 3.25 4.56
C ALA A 24 -8.20 1.71 4.63
N GLY A 25 -9.38 1.10 4.73
CA GLY A 25 -9.54 -0.35 4.77
C GLY A 25 -9.09 -1.05 3.47
N SER A 26 -9.44 -0.49 2.30
CA SER A 26 -8.99 -1.01 1.00
C SER A 26 -7.46 -1.03 0.92
N ALA A 27 -6.82 0.05 1.36
CA ALA A 27 -5.37 0.15 1.39
C ALA A 27 -4.73 -0.75 2.45
N THR A 28 -5.34 -0.97 3.62
CA THR A 28 -4.85 -1.94 4.60
C THR A 28 -4.86 -3.36 4.04
N LEU A 29 -5.89 -3.76 3.29
CA LEU A 29 -5.89 -5.04 2.58
C LEU A 29 -4.77 -5.09 1.54
N GLY A 30 -4.58 -3.99 0.83
CA GLY A 30 -3.49 -3.79 -0.12
C GLY A 30 -2.10 -3.93 0.48
N SER A 31 -1.86 -3.34 1.65
CA SER A 31 -0.55 -3.36 2.32
C SER A 31 -0.14 -4.77 2.74
N LEU A 32 -1.10 -5.67 2.97
CA LEU A 32 -0.82 -7.07 3.28
C LEU A 32 -0.47 -7.90 2.05
N PHE A 33 -0.82 -7.43 0.85
CA PHE A 33 -0.68 -8.20 -0.38
C PHE A 33 0.77 -8.48 -0.76
N PRO A 34 1.71 -7.51 -0.74
CA PRO A 34 3.11 -7.78 -1.02
C PRO A 34 3.71 -8.89 -0.17
N ASP A 35 3.29 -9.02 1.10
CA ASP A 35 3.79 -10.03 2.04
C ASP A 35 3.07 -11.38 1.95
N ARG A 36 1.80 -11.42 1.53
CA ARG A 36 0.98 -12.64 1.46
C ARG A 36 0.80 -13.19 0.05
N SER A 37 1.52 -12.65 -0.93
CA SER A 37 1.45 -13.09 -2.32
C SER A 37 2.29 -14.33 -2.63
N GLU A 38 2.67 -15.12 -1.61
CA GLU A 38 3.44 -16.37 -1.74
C GLU A 38 2.77 -17.42 -2.64
N GLY A 39 1.46 -17.33 -2.88
CA GLY A 39 0.75 -18.20 -3.83
C GLY A 39 0.86 -17.76 -5.31
N LEU A 40 1.25 -16.51 -5.57
CA LEU A 40 1.41 -15.97 -6.93
C LEU A 40 2.87 -16.02 -7.41
N PHE A 41 3.81 -16.03 -6.47
CA PHE A 41 5.23 -16.08 -6.75
C PHE A 41 5.87 -17.19 -5.94
N TRP A 42 6.83 -17.91 -6.53
CA TRP A 42 7.64 -18.87 -5.81
C TRP A 42 8.28 -18.20 -4.58
N GLN A 43 8.32 -18.88 -3.43
CA GLN A 43 8.69 -18.28 -2.14
C GLN A 43 10.05 -17.55 -2.16
N SER A 44 11.01 -18.05 -2.95
CA SER A 44 12.33 -17.41 -3.13
C SER A 44 12.29 -16.11 -3.96
N SER A 45 11.26 -15.94 -4.78
CA SER A 45 11.09 -14.83 -5.74
C SER A 45 10.02 -13.82 -5.30
N HIS A 46 9.22 -14.18 -4.30
CA HIS A 46 8.20 -13.33 -3.69
C HIS A 46 8.73 -11.92 -3.39
N ARG A 47 9.78 -11.80 -2.56
CA ARG A 47 10.36 -10.49 -2.17
C ARG A 47 11.09 -9.74 -3.29
N SER A 48 11.18 -10.33 -4.48
CA SER A 48 11.76 -9.74 -5.67
C SER A 48 10.69 -9.16 -6.58
N TYR A 49 9.61 -9.90 -6.85
CA TYR A 49 8.55 -9.45 -7.76
C TYR A 49 7.41 -8.74 -7.03
N SER A 50 6.92 -9.26 -5.90
CA SER A 50 5.81 -8.63 -5.16
C SER A 50 6.22 -7.34 -4.46
N HIS A 51 7.51 -7.09 -4.30
CA HIS A 51 8.02 -5.85 -3.70
C HIS A 51 8.56 -4.88 -4.75
N TRP A 52 8.35 -5.16 -6.05
CA TRP A 52 8.77 -4.26 -7.11
C TRP A 52 7.70 -3.19 -7.36
N PHE A 53 8.01 -1.97 -6.92
CA PHE A 53 7.06 -0.85 -6.90
C PHE A 53 6.44 -0.53 -8.27
N VAL A 54 7.16 -0.82 -9.37
CA VAL A 54 6.73 -0.53 -10.75
C VAL A 54 5.39 -1.21 -11.07
N LEU A 55 5.15 -2.44 -10.56
CA LEU A 55 3.87 -3.14 -10.78
C LEU A 55 2.70 -2.38 -10.18
N TYR A 56 2.89 -1.83 -8.98
CA TYR A 56 1.87 -1.09 -8.25
C TYR A 56 1.65 0.29 -8.84
N VAL A 57 2.70 0.98 -9.28
CA VAL A 57 2.59 2.24 -10.01
C VAL A 57 1.84 2.06 -11.33
N ALA A 58 2.14 0.99 -12.09
CA ALA A 58 1.43 0.68 -13.32
C ALA A 58 -0.06 0.37 -13.06
N ALA A 59 -0.36 -0.39 -11.99
CA ALA A 59 -1.73 -0.66 -11.59
C ALA A 59 -2.48 0.61 -11.17
N LEU A 60 -1.85 1.48 -10.37
CA LEU A 60 -2.42 2.78 -9.99
C LEU A 60 -2.73 3.64 -11.22
N ALA A 61 -1.81 3.71 -12.19
CA ALA A 61 -2.03 4.43 -13.44
C ALA A 61 -3.25 3.87 -14.20
N PHE A 62 -3.36 2.55 -14.30
CA PHE A 62 -4.52 1.89 -14.92
C PHE A 62 -5.83 2.20 -14.22
N PHE A 63 -5.88 2.12 -12.88
CA PHE A 63 -7.11 2.41 -12.13
C PHE A 63 -7.43 3.90 -12.03
N TRP A 64 -6.46 4.80 -12.27
CA TRP A 64 -6.65 6.25 -12.33
C TRP A 64 -7.31 6.71 -13.64
N THR A 65 -7.07 6.03 -14.77
CA THR A 65 -7.61 6.48 -16.07
C THR A 65 -9.14 6.49 -16.08
N PRO A 66 -9.82 7.58 -16.52
CA PRO A 66 -11.27 7.62 -16.58
C PRO A 66 -11.82 6.48 -17.45
N ASP A 67 -13.01 5.99 -17.10
CA ASP A 67 -13.60 4.80 -17.73
C ASP A 67 -13.84 5.08 -19.22
N VAL A 68 -13.28 4.26 -20.11
CA VAL A 68 -13.57 4.34 -21.56
C VAL A 68 -15.07 4.12 -21.80
N LEU A 69 -15.77 3.38 -20.93
CA LEU A 69 -17.23 3.18 -20.98
C LEU A 69 -18.03 4.43 -20.60
N SER A 70 -17.42 5.40 -19.89
CA SER A 70 -18.04 6.70 -19.66
C SER A 70 -18.14 7.53 -20.95
N VAL A 71 -17.28 7.24 -21.94
CA VAL A 71 -17.28 7.87 -23.26
C VAL A 71 -18.35 7.24 -24.18
N THR A 72 -18.83 6.02 -23.87
CA THR A 72 -19.79 5.27 -24.71
C THR A 72 -21.25 5.34 -24.22
N GLY A 73 -21.56 6.10 -23.17
CA GLY A 73 -22.95 6.36 -22.73
C GLY A 73 -23.68 5.18 -22.05
N MET A 74 -23.01 4.08 -21.69
CA MET A 74 -23.61 2.92 -21.00
C MET A 74 -23.74 3.12 -19.46
N GLN A 75 -24.05 4.35 -19.05
CA GLN A 75 -23.57 4.91 -17.78
C GLN A 75 -24.41 4.61 -16.52
N VAL A 76 -25.64 4.10 -16.59
CA VAL A 76 -26.54 4.21 -15.41
C VAL A 76 -26.49 3.00 -14.46
N TRP A 77 -26.23 1.79 -14.97
CA TRP A 77 -26.24 0.57 -14.15
C TRP A 77 -24.86 -0.01 -13.83
N GLN A 78 -23.86 0.24 -14.68
CA GLN A 78 -22.48 -0.19 -14.42
C GLN A 78 -21.73 0.79 -13.50
N ALA A 79 -22.19 2.04 -13.36
CA ALA A 79 -21.48 3.07 -12.62
C ALA A 79 -21.28 2.74 -11.13
N GLY A 80 -22.22 2.11 -10.44
CA GLY A 80 -22.08 1.86 -9.00
C GLY A 80 -20.98 0.83 -8.67
N ILE A 81 -21.15 -0.41 -9.13
CA ILE A 81 -20.24 -1.51 -8.76
C ILE A 81 -18.87 -1.37 -9.42
N VAL A 82 -18.81 -0.96 -10.69
CA VAL A 82 -17.53 -0.82 -11.42
C VAL A 82 -16.72 0.33 -10.81
N GLN A 83 -17.35 1.46 -10.50
CA GLN A 83 -16.65 2.58 -9.84
C GLN A 83 -16.18 2.18 -8.44
N MET A 84 -17.01 1.46 -7.67
CA MET A 84 -16.61 0.96 -6.36
C MET A 84 -15.42 0.00 -6.44
N MET A 85 -15.43 -0.94 -7.40
CA MET A 85 -14.30 -1.84 -7.66
C MET A 85 -13.05 -1.09 -8.07
N ARG A 86 -13.17 -0.08 -8.93
CA ARG A 86 -12.03 0.76 -9.34
C ARG A 86 -11.44 1.53 -8.17
N LEU A 87 -12.28 2.16 -7.35
CA LEU A 87 -11.85 2.85 -6.13
C LEU A 87 -11.18 1.87 -5.16
N PHE A 88 -11.77 0.70 -4.95
CA PHE A 88 -11.20 -0.36 -4.12
C PHE A 88 -9.80 -0.75 -4.63
N PHE A 89 -9.66 -1.13 -5.90
CA PHE A 89 -8.39 -1.58 -6.45
C PHE A 89 -7.35 -0.46 -6.49
N PHE A 90 -7.74 0.78 -6.79
CA PHE A 90 -6.82 1.92 -6.72
C PHE A 90 -6.21 2.04 -5.32
N TRP A 91 -7.04 2.08 -4.28
CA TRP A 91 -6.55 2.23 -2.91
C TRP A 91 -5.86 0.96 -2.39
N PHE A 92 -6.27 -0.22 -2.85
CA PHE A 92 -5.57 -1.48 -2.59
C PHE A 92 -4.13 -1.43 -3.14
N PHE A 93 -3.92 -1.06 -4.40
CA PHE A 93 -2.57 -0.94 -4.95
C PHE A 93 -1.78 0.22 -4.33
N ALA A 94 -2.45 1.29 -3.89
CA ALA A 94 -1.81 2.37 -3.12
C ALA A 94 -1.29 1.85 -1.77
N GLY A 95 -2.08 1.03 -1.07
CA GLY A 95 -1.65 0.38 0.17
C GLY A 95 -0.46 -0.55 -0.01
N ALA A 96 -0.44 -1.32 -1.11
CA ALA A 96 0.70 -2.16 -1.45
C ALA A 96 1.96 -1.34 -1.78
N LEU A 97 1.80 -0.15 -2.36
CA LEU A 97 2.90 0.78 -2.60
C LEU A 97 3.43 1.39 -1.29
N LEU A 98 2.53 1.73 -0.35
CA LEU A 98 2.91 2.19 1.00
C LEU A 98 3.68 1.11 1.75
N HIS A 99 3.27 -0.16 1.68
CA HIS A 99 4.04 -1.28 2.22
C HIS A 99 5.48 -1.27 1.71
N ILE A 100 5.69 -1.17 0.40
CA ILE A 100 7.04 -1.15 -0.20
C ILE A 100 7.84 0.07 0.26
N LEU A 101 7.20 1.24 0.39
CA LEU A 101 7.83 2.44 0.90
C LEU A 101 8.29 2.26 2.36
N GLU A 102 7.42 1.71 3.21
CA GLU A 102 7.73 1.40 4.60
C GLU A 102 8.86 0.36 4.72
N ASP A 103 8.87 -0.64 3.82
CA ASP A 103 9.94 -1.62 3.73
C ASP A 103 11.26 -1.00 3.28
N ALA A 104 11.24 -0.02 2.38
CA ALA A 104 12.42 0.70 1.92
C ALA A 104 13.12 1.47 3.05
N ILE A 105 12.37 1.93 4.07
CA ILE A 105 12.90 2.60 5.28
C ILE A 105 13.54 1.58 6.24
N CYS A 106 13.12 0.32 6.18
CA CYS A 106 13.56 -0.74 7.10
C CYS A 106 14.58 -1.70 6.48
N GLY A 107 14.75 -1.68 5.16
CA GLY A 107 15.62 -2.61 4.47
C GLY A 107 15.68 -2.42 2.96
N PRO A 108 16.43 -3.29 2.28
CA PRO A 108 16.59 -3.22 0.84
C PRO A 108 15.36 -3.74 0.11
N VAL A 109 14.89 -2.99 -0.88
CA VAL A 109 13.76 -3.33 -1.76
C VAL A 109 14.19 -3.37 -3.23
N PRO A 110 13.49 -4.09 -4.11
CA PRO A 110 13.72 -4.01 -5.55
C PRO A 110 13.41 -2.61 -6.08
N PHE A 111 14.40 -1.95 -6.67
CA PHE A 111 14.24 -0.61 -7.25
C PHE A 111 14.20 -0.67 -8.79
N LEU A 112 15.36 -0.69 -9.45
CA LEU A 112 15.43 -0.69 -10.92
C LEU A 112 15.05 -2.04 -11.54
N TYR A 113 15.47 -3.14 -10.91
CA TYR A 113 15.22 -4.50 -11.41
C TYR A 113 14.56 -5.33 -10.32
N PRO A 114 13.51 -6.11 -10.62
CA PRO A 114 12.80 -6.90 -9.62
C PRO A 114 13.73 -7.90 -8.93
N THR A 115 14.72 -8.44 -9.64
CA THR A 115 15.67 -9.42 -9.11
C THR A 115 16.80 -8.83 -8.27
N LYS A 116 16.94 -7.49 -8.20
CA LYS A 116 18.04 -6.83 -7.48
C LYS A 116 17.50 -5.89 -6.41
N ARG A 117 17.74 -6.28 -5.15
CA ARG A 117 17.36 -5.45 -3.99
C ARG A 117 18.48 -4.48 -3.65
N THR A 118 18.12 -3.22 -3.47
CA THR A 118 19.04 -2.14 -3.11
C THR A 118 18.55 -1.44 -1.86
N THR A 119 19.48 -1.08 -0.98
CA THR A 119 19.16 -0.22 0.16
C THR A 119 18.90 1.19 -0.37
N VAL A 120 17.64 1.63 -0.31
CA VAL A 120 17.24 2.97 -0.77
C VAL A 120 17.43 4.00 0.34
N PHE A 121 17.10 3.63 1.58
CA PHE A 121 17.27 4.48 2.77
C PHE A 121 18.12 3.80 3.85
N PRO A 122 18.76 4.57 4.75
CA PRO A 122 19.37 4.00 5.95
C PRO A 122 18.32 3.26 6.77
N ARG A 123 18.65 2.03 7.20
CA ARG A 123 17.73 1.22 8.00
C ARG A 123 17.41 1.91 9.32
N LEU A 124 16.15 2.27 9.53
CA LEU A 124 15.70 2.94 10.75
C LEU A 124 15.69 2.00 11.96
N PHE A 125 15.21 0.77 11.79
CA PHE A 125 15.20 -0.27 12.82
C PHE A 125 15.15 -1.68 12.19
N LYS A 126 15.38 -2.72 12.99
CA LYS A 126 15.24 -4.11 12.55
C LYS A 126 13.77 -4.55 12.60
N THR A 127 13.32 -5.27 11.58
CA THR A 127 11.97 -5.86 11.55
C THR A 127 11.72 -6.77 12.76
N GLY A 128 10.55 -6.63 13.40
CA GLY A 128 10.13 -7.37 14.59
C GLY A 128 10.86 -6.95 15.87
N SER A 129 11.60 -5.85 15.86
CA SER A 129 12.30 -5.34 17.04
C SER A 129 11.41 -4.46 17.92
N VAL A 130 11.85 -4.19 19.16
CA VAL A 130 11.23 -3.18 20.03
C VAL A 130 11.19 -1.80 19.35
N GLY A 131 12.19 -1.48 18.53
CA GLY A 131 12.22 -0.24 17.75
C GLY A 131 11.06 -0.11 16.76
N GLU A 132 10.62 -1.23 16.16
CA GLU A 132 9.44 -1.24 15.29
C GLU A 132 8.16 -0.94 16.09
N CYS A 133 8.02 -1.55 17.25
CA CYS A 133 6.87 -1.31 18.13
C CYS A 133 6.81 0.16 18.57
N LEU A 134 7.92 0.71 19.03
CA LEU A 134 8.03 2.12 19.42
C LEU A 134 7.72 3.06 18.25
N PHE A 135 8.22 2.74 17.05
CA PHE A 135 7.92 3.51 15.84
C PHE A 135 6.42 3.52 15.54
N VAL A 136 5.75 2.37 15.54
CA VAL A 136 4.30 2.29 15.25
C VAL A 136 3.49 3.05 16.28
N ILE A 137 3.81 2.92 17.57
CA ILE A 137 3.12 3.66 18.65
C ILE A 137 3.29 5.17 18.45
N ALA A 138 4.52 5.63 18.24
CA ALA A 138 4.82 7.04 18.02
C ALA A 138 4.12 7.58 16.76
N TYR A 139 4.14 6.81 15.67
CA TYR A 139 3.47 7.15 14.42
C TYR A 139 1.96 7.32 14.63
N CYS A 140 1.30 6.36 15.27
CA CYS A 140 -0.13 6.44 15.57
C CYS A 140 -0.47 7.63 16.48
N ALA A 141 0.36 7.93 17.48
CA ALA A 141 0.17 9.09 18.33
C ALA A 141 0.26 10.41 17.54
N ILE A 142 1.24 10.52 16.63
CA ILE A 142 1.37 11.69 15.74
C ILE A 142 0.15 11.81 14.83
N MET A 143 -0.29 10.71 14.21
CA MET A 143 -1.47 10.71 13.33
C MET A 143 -2.75 11.10 14.10
N TYR A 144 -2.93 10.61 15.32
CA TYR A 144 -4.05 11.00 16.19
C TYR A 144 -4.05 12.50 16.50
N LEU A 145 -2.88 13.05 16.87
CA LEU A 145 -2.73 14.47 17.14
C LEU A 145 -2.93 15.33 15.89
N ALA A 146 -2.54 14.83 14.71
CA ALA A 146 -2.79 15.50 13.44
C ALA A 146 -4.28 15.50 13.08
N ALA A 147 -4.99 14.38 13.31
CA ALA A 147 -6.41 14.26 13.05
C ALA A 147 -7.26 15.21 13.90
N GLY A 148 -6.86 15.48 15.14
CA GLY A 148 -7.54 16.44 16.02
C GLY A 148 -7.34 17.92 15.67
N ARG A 149 -6.56 18.23 14.62
CA ARG A 149 -6.26 19.60 14.16
C ARG A 149 -6.86 19.93 12.79
N LEU A 150 -7.52 18.97 12.15
CA LEU A 150 -8.23 19.11 10.88
C LEU A 150 -9.72 19.38 11.13
#